data_AF-A0A969SLI1-F1
#
_entry.id   AF-A0A969SLI1-F1
#
_cell.length_a   1.000
_cell.length_b   1.000
_cell.length_c   1.000
_cell.angle_alpha   90.00
_cell.angle_beta   90.00
_cell.angle_gamma   90.00
#
_symmetry.space_group_name_H-M   'P 1'
#
loop_
_entity.id
_entity.type
_entity.pdbx_description
1 polymer ?
#
loop_
_entity_poly.entity_id
_entity_poly.type
_entity_poly.pdbx_seq_one_letter_code
_entity_poly.pdbx_strand_id
1 'polypeptide(L)'
;LLEAMALGVPVVSTAVMGTKEVLAGGGGALIAEDDETDFADKTVRLLTDPALRARLAVEAVEHARSWSAPVLAERMLQFYRKVIERRGCNRATIQRSIRPPRQTTSASEPQDFGKVTPRWP
;
A
#
# COMPACT_ATOMS: atom_id res chain seq x y z
N LEU A 1 19.37 2.64 10.85
CA LEU A 1 19.51 1.39 10.05
C LEU A 1 19.52 1.69 8.55
N LEU A 2 18.45 2.28 8.01
CA LEU A 2 18.34 2.59 6.57
C LEU A 2 19.47 3.47 6.02
N GLU A 3 19.97 4.43 6.79
CA GLU A 3 21.11 5.27 6.40
C GLU A 3 22.40 4.45 6.19
N ALA A 4 22.71 3.55 7.12
CA ALA A 4 23.84 2.64 6.98
C ALA A 4 23.69 1.73 5.74
N MET A 5 22.48 1.21 5.52
CA MET A 5 22.18 0.38 4.36
C MET A 5 22.28 1.16 3.03
N ALA A 6 21.86 2.43 3.00
CA ALA A 6 22.01 3.30 1.84
C ALA A 6 23.49 3.58 1.49
N LEU A 7 24.38 3.51 2.49
CA LEU A 7 25.84 3.58 2.31
C LEU A 7 26.47 2.23 1.96
N GLY A 8 25.66 1.17 1.78
CA GLY A 8 26.14 -0.17 1.50
C GLY A 8 26.81 -0.85 2.68
N VAL A 9 26.49 -0.42 3.91
CA VAL A 9 26.99 -1.06 5.13
C VAL A 9 25.98 -2.13 5.55
N PRO A 10 26.35 -3.42 5.51
CA PRO A 10 25.48 -4.49 5.99
C PRO A 10 25.26 -4.37 7.50
N VAL A 11 24.08 -4.75 7.97
CA VAL A 11 23.73 -4.62 9.39
C VAL A 11 23.39 -5.96 10.02
N VAL A 12 23.81 -6.17 11.26
CA VAL A 12 23.30 -7.25 12.13
C VAL A 12 22.34 -6.61 13.13
N SER A 13 21.13 -7.13 13.25
CA SER A 13 20.12 -6.57 14.13
C SER A 13 19.15 -7.64 14.64
N THR A 14 18.64 -7.46 15.85
CA THR A 14 17.56 -8.27 16.41
C THR A 14 16.22 -7.82 15.82
N ALA A 15 15.41 -8.74 15.29
CA ALA A 15 14.12 -8.39 14.66
C ALA A 15 12.99 -8.14 15.70
N VAL A 16 13.19 -7.14 16.55
CA VAL A 16 12.25 -6.74 17.62
C VAL A 16 11.62 -5.37 17.27
N MET A 17 10.34 -5.16 17.63
CA MET A 17 9.62 -3.88 17.63
C MET A 17 9.86 -2.96 16.40
N GLY A 18 9.10 -3.15 15.31
CA GLY A 18 9.11 -2.27 14.12
C GLY A 18 10.25 -2.52 13.13
N THR A 19 11.43 -2.90 13.62
CA THR A 19 12.60 -3.24 12.77
C THR A 19 12.37 -4.49 11.93
N LYS A 20 11.49 -5.40 12.39
CA LYS A 20 11.12 -6.64 11.69
C LYS A 20 10.44 -6.38 10.35
N GLU A 21 9.65 -5.31 10.25
CA GLU A 21 8.93 -4.96 9.02
C GLU A 21 9.89 -4.29 8.01
N VAL A 22 10.81 -3.47 8.52
CA VAL A 22 11.91 -2.91 7.72
C VAL A 22 12.84 -4.01 7.24
N LEU A 23 13.13 -5.02 8.05
CA LEU A 23 14.08 -6.09 7.73
C LEU A 23 13.41 -7.35 7.15
N ALA A 24 12.09 -7.34 6.93
CA ALA A 24 11.34 -8.48 6.43
C ALA A 24 11.88 -8.89 5.04
N GLY A 25 12.52 -10.05 4.96
CA GLY A 25 13.16 -10.57 3.74
C GLY A 25 14.69 -10.52 3.74
N GLY A 26 15.34 -9.99 4.78
CA GLY A 26 16.79 -10.06 4.95
C GLY A 26 17.62 -9.20 3.99
N GLY A 27 17.01 -8.19 3.36
CA GLY A 27 17.60 -7.34 2.31
C GLY A 27 18.84 -6.57 2.74
N GLY A 28 19.99 -7.26 2.80
CA GLY A 28 21.28 -6.71 3.22
C GLY A 28 21.54 -6.70 4.72
N ALA A 29 20.77 -7.47 5.51
CA ALA A 29 20.96 -7.57 6.95
C ALA A 29 20.86 -9.00 7.47
N LEU A 30 21.64 -9.33 8.50
CA LEU A 30 21.50 -10.57 9.26
C LEU A 30 20.59 -10.32 10.46
N ILE A 31 19.48 -11.05 10.52
CA ILE A 31 18.58 -11.02 11.67
C ILE A 31 19.11 -11.96 12.73
N ALA A 32 19.47 -11.42 13.89
CA ALA A 32 19.74 -12.20 15.08
C ALA A 32 18.45 -12.48 15.87
N GLU A 33 18.40 -13.63 16.53
CA GLU A 33 17.46 -13.88 17.61
C GLU A 33 17.82 -12.97 18.81
N ASP A 34 16.92 -12.89 19.79
CA ASP A 34 17.17 -12.17 21.05
C ASP A 34 18.07 -12.99 21.98
N ASP A 35 19.26 -13.35 21.45
CA ASP A 35 20.29 -14.16 22.08
C ASP A 35 21.67 -13.57 21.76
N GLU A 36 22.49 -13.40 22.80
CA GLU A 36 23.79 -12.76 22.68
C GLU A 36 24.75 -13.58 21.81
N THR A 37 24.68 -14.91 21.89
CA THR A 37 25.57 -15.81 21.16
C THR A 37 25.27 -15.75 19.67
N ASP A 38 24.00 -15.84 19.28
CA ASP A 38 23.57 -15.75 17.89
C ASP A 38 23.89 -14.38 17.25
N PHE A 39 23.73 -13.28 18.01
CA PHE A 39 24.15 -11.96 17.55
C PHE A 39 25.66 -11.87 17.30
N ALA A 40 26.46 -12.39 18.24
CA ALA A 40 27.92 -12.42 18.12
C ALA A 40 28.36 -13.27 16.92
N ASP A 41 27.82 -14.47 16.75
CA ASP A 41 28.15 -15.37 15.66
C ASP A 41 27.84 -14.76 14.28
N LYS A 42 26.67 -14.11 14.14
CA LYS A 42 26.31 -13.40 12.91
C LYS A 42 27.21 -12.21 12.64
N THR A 43 27.61 -11.48 13.68
CA THR A 43 28.56 -10.37 13.58
C THR A 43 29.94 -10.85 13.14
N VAL A 44 30.47 -11.89 13.78
CA VAL A 44 31.75 -12.53 13.42
C VAL A 44 31.70 -13.00 11.97
N ARG A 45 30.65 -13.75 11.58
CA ARG A 45 30.47 -14.23 10.21
C ARG A 45 30.48 -13.10 9.18
N LEU A 46 29.81 -11.98 9.46
CA LEU A 46 29.80 -10.82 8.57
C LEU A 46 31.19 -10.18 8.40
N LEU A 47 31.99 -10.17 9.47
CA LEU A 47 33.34 -9.61 9.45
C LEU A 47 34.35 -10.56 8.77
N THR A 48 34.19 -11.87 8.95
CA THR A 48 35.15 -12.89 8.48
C THR A 48 34.85 -13.43 7.09
N ASP A 49 33.65 -13.24 6.53
CA ASP A 49 33.28 -13.64 5.17
C ASP A 49 33.15 -12.41 4.24
N PRO A 50 34.18 -12.09 3.43
CA PRO A 50 34.14 -10.96 2.51
C PRO A 50 33.09 -11.10 1.41
N ALA A 51 32.78 -12.33 0.97
CA ALA A 51 31.83 -12.58 -0.10
C ALA A 51 30.39 -12.33 0.40
N LEU A 52 30.09 -12.81 1.60
CA LEU A 52 28.83 -12.50 2.28
C LEU A 52 28.69 -10.99 2.50
N ARG A 53 29.74 -10.33 3.01
CA ARG A 53 29.73 -8.87 3.24
C ARG A 53 29.46 -8.10 1.95
N ALA A 54 30.11 -8.45 0.84
CA ALA A 54 29.90 -7.79 -0.44
C ALA A 54 28.48 -7.99 -0.97
N ARG A 55 27.95 -9.22 -0.86
CA ARG A 55 26.57 -9.52 -1.27
C ARG A 55 25.55 -8.72 -0.46
N LEU A 56 25.68 -8.73 0.87
CA LEU A 56 24.76 -7.99 1.74
C LEU A 56 24.89 -6.47 1.56
N ALA A 57 26.06 -5.95 1.22
CA ALA A 57 26.25 -4.52 0.93
C ALA A 57 25.42 -4.08 -0.29
N VAL A 58 25.40 -4.89 -1.34
CA VAL A 58 24.57 -4.64 -2.54
C VAL A 58 23.09 -4.73 -2.20
N GLU A 59 22.69 -5.80 -1.51
CA GLU A 59 21.29 -6.00 -1.09
C GLU A 59 20.82 -4.86 -0.17
N ALA A 60 21.69 -4.34 0.69
CA ALA A 60 21.36 -3.25 1.63
C ALA A 60 21.02 -1.95 0.90
N VAL A 61 21.77 -1.60 -0.15
CA VAL A 61 21.52 -0.40 -0.96
C VAL A 61 20.18 -0.50 -1.68
N GLU A 62 19.91 -1.63 -2.33
CA GLU A 62 18.65 -1.86 -3.03
C GLU A 62 17.46 -1.84 -2.08
N HIS A 63 17.64 -2.46 -0.91
CA HIS A 63 16.62 -2.45 0.13
C HIS A 63 16.34 -1.03 0.62
N ALA A 64 17.37 -0.25 0.93
CA ALA A 64 17.22 1.13 1.38
C ALA A 64 16.50 2.02 0.35
N ARG A 65 16.76 1.82 -0.95
CA ARG A 65 16.06 2.54 -2.04
C ARG A 65 14.56 2.25 -2.04
N SER A 66 14.16 1.02 -1.75
CA SER A 66 12.75 0.61 -1.69
C SER A 66 11.96 1.27 -0.54
N TRP A 67 12.68 1.79 0.47
CA TRP A 67 12.14 2.53 1.62
C TRP A 67 12.18 4.06 1.43
N SER A 68 12.56 4.55 0.25
CA SER A 68 12.58 5.98 -0.02
C SER A 68 11.19 6.61 0.04
N ALA A 69 11.12 7.87 0.48
CA ALA A 69 9.87 8.61 0.63
C ALA A 69 8.98 8.61 -0.64
N PRO A 70 9.52 8.79 -1.87
CA PRO A 70 8.70 8.73 -3.08
C PRO A 70 8.07 7.35 -3.31
N VAL A 71 8.80 6.27 -3.06
CA VAL A 71 8.30 4.89 -3.24
C VAL A 71 7.18 4.59 -2.24
N LEU A 72 7.37 4.96 -0.98
CA LEU A 72 6.35 4.77 0.06
C LEU A 72 5.11 5.64 -0.20
N ALA A 73 5.29 6.87 -0.65
CA ALA A 73 4.19 7.75 -1.03
C ALA A 73 3.37 7.18 -2.19
N GLU A 74 4.02 6.64 -3.23
CA GLU A 74 3.32 5.98 -4.35
C GLU A 74 2.55 4.75 -3.87
N ARG A 75 3.14 3.90 -3.02
CA ARG A 75 2.44 2.75 -2.43
C ARG A 75 1.19 3.17 -1.65
N MET A 76 1.28 4.25 -0.87
CA MET A 76 0.15 4.82 -0.14
C MET A 76 -0.93 5.34 -1.11
N LEU A 77 -0.53 6.06 -2.17
CA LEU A 77 -1.45 6.58 -3.18
C LEU A 77 -2.21 5.45 -3.90
N GLN A 78 -1.51 4.38 -4.28
CA GLN A 78 -2.11 3.20 -4.89
C GLN A 78 -3.12 2.53 -3.96
N PHE A 79 -2.82 2.45 -2.67
CA PHE A 79 -3.76 1.94 -1.68
C PHE A 79 -5.02 2.82 -1.58
N TYR A 80 -4.88 4.14 -1.53
CA TYR A 80 -6.03 5.05 -1.50
C TYR A 80 -6.90 4.95 -2.77
N ARG A 81 -6.28 4.88 -3.95
CA ARG A 81 -7.00 4.65 -5.23
C ARG A 81 -7.86 3.39 -5.16
N LYS A 82 -7.29 2.27 -4.72
CA LYS A 82 -7.98 0.98 -4.58
C LYS A 82 -9.17 1.04 -3.63
N VAL A 83 -9.06 1.79 -2.52
CA VAL A 83 -10.15 1.96 -1.55
C VAL A 83 -11.28 2.82 -2.14
N ILE A 84 -10.94 3.88 -2.86
CA ILE A 84 -11.92 4.76 -3.51
C ILE A 84 -12.69 3.99 -4.59
N GLU A 85 -12.00 3.22 -5.45
CA GLU A 85 -12.61 2.40 -6.50
C GLU A 85 -13.58 1.37 -5.93
N ARG A 86 -13.20 0.68 -4.84
CA ARG A 86 -14.08 -0.27 -4.14
C ARG A 86 -15.35 0.41 -3.62
N ARG A 87 -15.26 1.62 -3.08
CA ARG A 87 -16.43 2.39 -2.62
C ARG A 87 -17.30 2.88 -3.78
N GLY A 88 -16.69 3.32 -4.89
CA GLY A 88 -17.40 3.73 -6.09
C GLY A 88 -18.22 2.61 -6.72
N CYS A 89 -17.63 1.41 -6.82
CA CYS A 89 -18.30 0.21 -7.31
C CYS A 89 -19.45 -0.25 -6.39
N ASN A 90 -19.23 -0.16 -5.07
CA ASN A 90 -20.25 -0.53 -4.09
C ASN A 90 -21.44 0.46 -4.10
N ARG A 91 -21.18 1.76 -4.27
CA ARG A 91 -22.24 2.78 -4.41
C ARG A 91 -23.00 2.66 -5.73
N ALA A 92 -22.33 2.41 -6.86
CA ALA A 92 -22.98 2.23 -8.16
C ALA A 92 -23.91 1.00 -8.20
N THR A 93 -23.53 -0.08 -7.51
CA THR A 93 -24.35 -1.30 -7.40
C THR A 93 -25.63 -1.06 -6.60
N ILE A 94 -25.55 -0.32 -5.49
CA ILE A 94 -26.71 0.04 -4.67
C ILE A 94 -27.65 1.01 -5.43
N GLN A 95 -27.10 1.97 -6.16
CA GLN A 95 -27.92 2.96 -6.87
C GLN A 95 -28.67 2.38 -8.08
N ARG A 96 -28.17 1.27 -8.64
CA ARG A 96 -28.82 0.57 -9.77
C ARG A 96 -30.00 -0.32 -9.33
N SER A 97 -30.01 -0.82 -8.09
CA SER A 97 -31.12 -1.62 -7.56
C SER A 97 -32.30 -0.79 -7.05
N ILE A 98 -32.08 0.51 -6.76
CA ILE A 98 -33.12 1.43 -6.25
C ILE A 98 -33.89 2.12 -7.39
N ARG A 99 -33.44 2.02 -8.65
CA ARG A 99 -34.16 2.60 -9.78
C ARG A 99 -35.42 1.77 -10.06
N PRO A 100 -36.64 2.30 -9.90
CA PRO A 100 -37.84 1.54 -10.25
C PRO A 100 -37.83 1.23 -11.75
N PRO A 101 -38.39 0.08 -12.19
CA PRO A 101 -38.50 -0.23 -13.61
C PRO A 101 -39.30 0.89 -14.29
N ARG A 102 -38.75 1.44 -15.39
CA ARG A 102 -39.46 2.37 -16.26
C ARG A 102 -40.75 1.68 -16.68
N GLN A 103 -41.89 2.18 -16.21
CA GLN A 103 -43.18 1.83 -16.78
C GLN A 103 -43.12 2.23 -18.25
N THR A 104 -43.08 1.22 -19.12
CA THR A 104 -43.37 1.40 -20.53
C THR A 104 -44.86 1.71 -20.60
N THR A 105 -45.22 2.98 -20.53
CA THR A 105 -46.58 3.41 -20.83
C THR A 105 -46.78 3.22 -22.33
N SER A 106 -47.25 2.04 -22.70
CA SER A 106 -47.88 1.79 -23.99
C SER A 106 -49.28 2.40 -23.97
N ALA A 107 -49.49 3.27 -24.97
CA ALA A 107 -50.77 3.61 -25.60
C ALA A 107 -51.72 4.66 -24.95
N SER A 108 -52.18 5.51 -25.87
CA SER A 108 -53.43 6.29 -25.94
C SER A 108 -53.56 7.64 -25.21
N GLU A 109 -53.37 8.71 -25.99
CA GLU A 109 -54.21 9.92 -26.05
C GLU A 109 -55.72 9.58 -26.17
N PRO A 110 -56.68 10.52 -25.99
CA PRO A 110 -56.54 11.97 -25.74
C PRO A 110 -57.51 12.56 -24.69
N GLN A 111 -57.42 13.88 -24.49
CA GLN A 111 -58.50 14.88 -24.25
C GLN A 111 -58.28 15.81 -23.05
N ASP A 112 -57.90 17.04 -23.42
CA ASP A 112 -58.50 18.33 -23.06
C ASP A 112 -58.96 18.55 -21.61
N PHE A 113 -58.28 19.44 -20.89
CA PHE A 113 -58.94 20.37 -19.97
C PHE A 113 -58.07 21.63 -19.75
N GLY A 114 -58.56 22.75 -20.26
CA GLY A 114 -58.73 23.99 -19.49
C GLY A 114 -57.49 24.76 -19.03
N LYS A 115 -57.17 25.83 -19.75
CA LYS A 115 -56.24 26.89 -19.30
C LYS A 115 -56.73 27.55 -18.00
N VAL A 116 -55.90 27.56 -16.96
CA VAL A 116 -55.98 28.54 -15.87
C VAL A 116 -54.57 28.86 -15.39
N THR A 117 -54.10 30.09 -15.63
CA THR A 117 -52.92 30.66 -14.96
C THR A 117 -53.38 31.63 -13.87
N PRO A 118 -52.64 31.73 -12.75
CA PRO A 118 -52.34 33.07 -12.26
C PRO A 118 -50.90 33.27 -11.77
N ARG A 119 -50.29 34.28 -12.38
CA ARG A 119 -49.39 35.35 -11.88
C ARG A 119 -49.08 35.37 -10.37
N TRP A 120 -47.79 35.19 -10.04
CA TRP A 120 -47.19 35.43 -8.71
C TRP A 120 -46.78 36.90 -8.54
N PRO A 121 -46.75 37.43 -7.29
CA PRO A 121 -46.23 38.76 -6.98
C PRO A 121 -44.69 38.85 -7.07
#